data_AF-A0A0C3Q0B0-F1
#
_entry.id   AF-A0A0C3Q0B0-F1
#
_cell.length_a   1.000
_cell.length_b   1.000
_cell.length_c   1.000
_cell.angle_alpha   90.00
_cell.angle_beta   90.00
_cell.angle_gamma   90.00
#
_symmetry.space_group_name_H-M   'P 1'
#
loop_
_entity.id
_entity.type
_entity.pdbx_description
1 polymer ?
#
loop_
_entity_poly.entity_id
_entity_poly.type
_entity_poly.pdbx_seq_one_letter_code
_entity_poly.pdbx_strand_id
1 'polypeptide(L)' 'MSGFLGFNTRGHFYQCPNGHVYVITECGGAMVESKCPECGCAIGGRDHTLNNTNARAMDFENIGRDEGLADNPFAWGRGA' A
#
# COMPACT_ATOMS: atom_id res chain seq x y z
N MET A 1 -5.92 22.48 -4.09
CA MET A 1 -5.77 22.53 -2.62
C MET A 1 -4.70 21.51 -2.27
N SER A 2 -3.50 21.95 -1.89
CA SER A 2 -2.42 21.04 -1.51
C SER A 2 -2.66 20.60 -0.08
N GLY A 3 -2.63 19.29 0.18
CA GLY A 3 -2.69 18.74 1.54
C GLY A 3 -1.59 19.34 2.42
N PHE A 4 -1.87 19.44 3.72
CA PHE A 4 -1.06 20.09 4.77
C PHE A 4 0.42 19.61 4.84
N LEU A 5 0.75 18.47 4.22
CA LEU A 5 2.08 17.86 4.19
C LEU A 5 2.74 17.81 2.80
N GLY A 6 2.17 18.49 1.78
CA GLY A 6 2.71 18.50 0.41
C GLY A 6 2.35 17.27 -0.43
N PHE A 7 1.72 16.26 0.17
CA PHE A 7 1.11 15.12 -0.52
C PHE A 7 -0.39 15.35 -0.67
N ASN A 8 -0.91 15.21 -1.89
CA ASN A 8 -2.34 15.36 -2.20
C ASN A 8 -3.01 14.02 -2.54
N THR A 9 -2.23 12.95 -2.58
CA THR A 9 -2.64 11.64 -3.06
C THR A 9 -2.40 10.61 -1.97
N ARG A 10 -3.36 9.72 -1.74
CA ARG A 10 -3.19 8.58 -0.82
C ARG A 10 -2.29 7.50 -1.42
N GLY A 11 -1.45 6.91 -0.59
CA GLY A 11 -0.62 5.75 -0.94
C GLY A 11 -1.37 4.43 -0.77
N HIS A 12 -0.69 3.33 -1.08
CA HIS A 12 -1.20 1.97 -0.87
C HIS A 12 -0.56 1.36 0.36
N PHE A 13 -1.39 0.68 1.15
CA PHE A 13 -0.96 -0.01 2.35
C PHE A 13 -1.31 -1.49 2.24
N TYR A 14 -0.46 -2.34 2.82
CA TYR A 14 -0.60 -3.79 2.75
C TYR A 14 -0.50 -4.40 4.14
N GLN A 15 -0.98 -5.62 4.29
CA GLN A 15 -0.94 -6.40 5.52
C GLN A 15 -0.42 -7.80 5.24
N CYS A 16 0.44 -8.29 6.12
CA CYS A 16 0.82 -9.70 6.10
C CYS A 16 -0.35 -10.59 6.59
N PRO A 17 -0.26 -11.93 6.47
CA PRO A 17 -1.31 -12.85 6.91
C PRO A 17 -1.71 -12.73 8.39
N ASN A 18 -0.80 -12.16 9.20
CA ASN A 18 -1.01 -11.95 10.64
C ASN A 18 -1.45 -10.51 10.99
N GLY A 19 -1.72 -9.66 9.99
CA GLY A 19 -2.24 -8.30 10.19
C GLY A 19 -1.21 -7.18 10.37
N HIS A 20 0.10 -7.48 10.33
CA HIS A 20 1.13 -6.44 10.41
C HIS A 20 1.16 -5.60 9.13
N VAL A 21 1.05 -4.28 9.29
CA VAL A 21 0.94 -3.32 8.20
C VAL A 21 2.31 -2.97 7.63
N TYR A 22 2.42 -2.89 6.31
CA TYR A 22 3.63 -2.46 5.61
C TYR A 22 3.31 -1.65 4.36
N VAL A 23 4.31 -0.94 3.84
CA VAL A 23 4.22 -0.15 2.61
C VAL A 23 5.21 -0.67 1.57
N ILE A 24 4.86 -0.48 0.29
CA ILE A 24 5.76 -0.70 -0.83
C ILE A 24 6.04 0.68 -1.44
N THR A 25 7.30 1.11 -1.40
CA THR A 25 7.70 2.49 -1.66
C THR A 25 7.86 2.82 -3.14
N GLU A 26 8.69 2.04 -3.85
CA GLU A 26 9.26 2.39 -5.16
C GLU A 26 8.19 2.70 -6.24
N CYS A 27 7.66 1.66 -6.89
CA CYS A 27 6.61 1.77 -7.90
C CYS A 27 5.20 1.74 -7.29
N GLY A 28 5.10 1.57 -5.97
CA GLY A 28 3.85 1.42 -5.25
C GLY A 28 3.14 0.08 -5.44
N GLY A 29 3.73 -0.89 -6.16
CA GLY A 29 3.17 -2.23 -6.40
C GLY A 29 4.15 -3.35 -6.06
N ALA A 30 3.63 -4.55 -5.84
CA ALA A 30 4.40 -5.70 -5.36
C ALA A 30 5.37 -6.27 -6.43
N MET A 31 6.63 -5.87 -6.36
CA MET A 31 7.70 -6.31 -7.28
C MET A 31 8.75 -7.21 -6.62
N VAL A 32 8.85 -7.17 -5.30
CA VAL A 32 9.83 -7.93 -4.52
C VAL A 32 9.13 -8.60 -3.35
N GLU A 33 9.51 -9.84 -3.06
CA GLU A 33 9.12 -10.55 -1.85
C GLU A 33 10.17 -10.37 -0.74
N SER A 34 9.69 -10.21 0.50
CA SER A 34 10.51 -10.08 1.70
C SER A 34 9.85 -10.81 2.87
N LYS A 35 10.37 -10.63 4.08
CA LYS A 35 9.80 -11.15 5.32
C LYS A 35 9.25 -10.03 6.18
N CYS A 36 8.07 -10.26 6.76
CA CYS A 36 7.53 -9.39 7.79
C CYS A 36 8.52 -9.29 8.95
N PRO A 37 8.91 -8.07 9.38
CA PRO A 37 9.90 -7.90 10.45
C PRO A 37 9.38 -8.36 11.82
N GLU A 38 8.05 -8.51 11.97
CA GLU A 38 7.41 -8.87 13.24
C GLU A 38 7.14 -10.38 13.33
N CYS A 39 6.54 -11.01 12.32
CA CYS A 39 6.18 -12.42 12.36
C CYS A 39 6.94 -13.34 11.39
N GLY A 40 7.77 -12.79 10.49
CA GLY A 40 8.57 -13.57 9.55
C GLY A 40 7.81 -14.19 8.38
N CYS A 41 6.48 -14.01 8.28
CA CYS A 41 5.69 -14.43 7.11
C CYS A 41 6.16 -13.72 5.84
N ALA A 42 5.92 -14.34 4.68
CA ALA A 42 6.22 -13.74 3.38
C ALA A 42 5.34 -12.50 3.15
N ILE A 43 5.97 -11.39 2.74
CA ILE A 43 5.32 -10.13 2.36
C ILE A 43 5.76 -9.68 0.97
N GLY A 44 4.98 -8.81 0.34
CA GLY A 44 5.26 -8.30 -0.99
C GLY A 44 4.69 -9.20 -2.09
N GLY A 45 5.42 -9.38 -3.19
CA GLY A 45 4.95 -10.11 -4.36
C GLY A 45 5.83 -9.89 -5.58
N ARG A 46 5.32 -10.17 -6.78
CA ARG A 46 6.08 -10.12 -8.04
C ARG A 46 5.20 -9.61 -9.16
N ASP A 47 5.80 -8.97 -10.17
CA ASP A 47 5.09 -8.50 -11.38
C ASP A 47 3.86 -7.62 -11.05
N HIS A 48 4.03 -6.71 -10.07
CA HIS A 48 2.97 -5.89 -9.49
C HIS A 48 1.79 -6.68 -8.89
N THR A 49 1.96 -7.98 -8.67
CA THR A 49 0.96 -8.87 -8.10
C THR A 49 1.33 -9.20 -6.67
N LEU A 50 0.46 -8.82 -5.76
CA LEU A 50 0.60 -9.12 -4.34
C LEU A 50 0.57 -10.63 -4.12
N ASN A 51 1.43 -11.12 -3.23
CA ASN A 51 1.35 -12.51 -2.76
C ASN A 51 -0.05 -12.78 -2.19
N ASN A 52 -0.66 -13.88 -2.59
CA ASN A 52 -2.06 -14.22 -2.27
C ASN A 52 -2.36 -14.40 -0.77
N THR A 53 -1.33 -14.55 0.06
CA THR A 53 -1.46 -14.62 1.52
C THR A 53 -1.47 -13.23 2.18
N ASN A 54 -1.07 -12.19 1.45
CA ASN A 54 -1.08 -10.81 1.90
C ASN A 54 -2.40 -10.14 1.48
N ALA A 55 -2.76 -9.06 2.15
CA ALA A 55 -3.97 -8.30 1.87
C ALA A 55 -3.66 -6.81 1.71
N ARG A 56 -4.56 -6.09 1.05
CA ARG A 56 -4.52 -4.63 1.01
C ARG A 56 -5.13 -4.08 2.30
N ALA A 57 -4.43 -3.15 2.94
CA ALA A 57 -4.85 -2.53 4.20
C ALA A 57 -5.84 -1.38 3.94
N MET A 58 -7.03 -1.71 3.42
CA MET A 58 -8.02 -0.72 2.97
C MET A 58 -8.41 0.29 4.05
N ASP A 59 -8.38 -0.08 5.33
CA ASP A 59 -8.71 0.83 6.43
C ASP A 59 -7.79 2.07 6.46
N PHE A 60 -6.49 1.88 6.23
CA PHE A 60 -5.51 2.98 6.19
C PHE A 60 -5.72 3.86 4.96
N GLU A 61 -6.08 3.25 3.84
CA GLU A 61 -6.41 3.96 2.62
C GLU A 61 -7.70 4.78 2.75
N ASN A 62 -8.68 4.25 3.47
CA ASN A 62 -9.95 4.92 3.75
C ASN A 62 -9.76 6.10 4.71
N ILE A 63 -8.91 5.96 5.74
CA ILE A 63 -8.53 7.11 6.58
C ILE A 63 -7.95 8.24 5.73
N GLY A 64 -7.03 7.93 4.82
CA GLY A 64 -6.48 8.94 3.91
C GLY A 64 -7.54 9.62 3.04
N ARG A 65 -8.53 8.86 2.56
CA ARG A 65 -9.67 9.39 1.80
C ARG A 65 -10.54 10.32 2.66
N ASP A 66 -10.85 9.92 3.88
CA ASP A 66 -11.69 10.68 4.80
C ASP A 66 -11.02 12.00 5.22
N GLU A 67 -9.68 12.01 5.30
CA GLU A 67 -8.85 13.20 5.49
C GLU A 67 -8.68 14.04 4.19
N GLY A 68 -9.34 13.66 3.09
CA GLY A 68 -9.38 14.42 1.85
C GLY A 68 -8.22 14.17 0.88
N LEU A 69 -7.41 13.12 1.07
CA LEU A 69 -6.41 12.72 0.08
C LEU A 69 -7.09 12.12 -1.15
N ALA A 70 -6.70 12.61 -2.32
CA ALA A 70 -7.24 12.14 -3.59
C ALA A 70 -6.67 10.76 -3.97
N ASP A 71 -7.36 10.09 -4.90
CA ASP A 71 -6.79 8.95 -5.62
C ASP A 71 -5.61 9.38 -6.51
N ASN A 72 -4.75 8.43 -6.88
CA ASN A 72 -3.65 8.72 -7.79
C ASN A 72 -4.18 9.26 -9.13
N PRO A 73 -3.74 10.46 -9.56
CA PRO A 73 -4.21 11.06 -10.81
C PRO A 73 -3.81 10.21 -12.02
N PHE A 74 -2.74 9.42 -11.91
CA PHE A 74 -2.28 8.54 -12.97
C PHE A 74 -2.91 7.15 -12.89
N ALA A 75 -3.41 6.67 -14.02
CA ALA A 75 -4.11 5.39 -14.12
C ALA A 75 -3.29 4.18 -13.63
N TRP A 76 -1.98 4.19 -13.91
CA TRP A 76 -1.08 3.10 -13.53
C TRP A 76 -0.90 2.98 -12.01
N GLY A 77 -1.07 4.07 -11.25
CA GLY A 77 -0.94 4.07 -9.80
C GLY A 77 -2.28 3.95 -9.09
N ARG A 78 -3.40 3.95 -9.82
CA ARG A 78 -4.72 3.69 -9.26
C ARG A 78 -4.88 2.20 -9.01
N GLY A 79 -4.94 1.82 -7.74
CA GLY A 79 -5.23 0.44 -7.34
C GLY A 79 -4.05 -0.52 -7.42
N ALA A 80 -2.81 -0.01 -7.51
CA ALA A 80 -1.63 -0.80 -7.14
C ALA A 80 -1.73 -1.30 -5.68
#